data_AF-A0A973SUK9-F1
#
_entry.id   AF-A0A973SUK9-F1
#
_cell.length_a   1.000
_cell.length_b   1.000
_cell.length_c   1.000
_cell.angle_alpha   90.00
_cell.angle_beta   90.00
_cell.angle_gamma   90.00
#
_symmetry.space_group_name_H-M   'P 1'
#
loop_
_entity.id
_entity.type
_entity.pdbx_description
1 polymer ?
#
loop_
_entity_poly.entity_id
_entity_poly.type
_entity_poly.pdbx_seq_one_letter_code
_entity_poly.pdbx_strand_id
1 'polypeptide(L)'
;MKIFLPVAFGLSWLAALPLWLGGGLTSGPFRILATIMMFTPTLGVLAVWASKRTPFRQWARETGLTFGPRPGRTVLVMVGAWLGTLVVIALALLASVALGLITLDFHFRTFEAAMRAQGAHVPLSVGTLVLVQLVAGAVASPLLNAIPTFGEEWGWRGWLLPNLVSRFGTARAL
;
A
#
# COMPACT_ATOMS: atom_id res chain seq x y z
N MET A 1 23.65 4.57 -3.96
CA MET A 1 22.98 5.58 -3.12
C MET A 1 23.12 7.01 -3.62
N LYS A 2 24.29 7.44 -4.15
CA LYS A 2 24.54 8.84 -4.54
C LYS A 2 23.53 9.47 -5.53
N ILE A 3 22.90 8.67 -6.39
CA ILE A 3 21.85 9.14 -7.33
C ILE A 3 20.45 8.93 -6.73
N PHE A 4 20.20 7.74 -6.19
CA PHE A 4 18.87 7.35 -5.69
C PHE A 4 18.34 8.28 -4.59
N LEU A 5 19.12 8.53 -3.52
CA LEU A 5 18.60 9.29 -2.38
C LEU A 5 18.28 10.74 -2.74
N PRO A 6 19.15 11.50 -3.45
CA PRO A 6 18.81 12.85 -3.87
C PRO A 6 17.58 12.92 -4.77
N VAL A 7 17.39 11.96 -5.68
CA VAL A 7 16.23 11.93 -6.57
C VAL A 7 14.96 11.58 -5.78
N ALA A 8 14.98 10.51 -4.99
CA ALA A 8 13.80 10.06 -4.24
C ALA A 8 13.32 11.13 -3.24
N PHE A 9 14.24 11.71 -2.47
CA PHE A 9 13.91 12.76 -1.50
C PHE A 9 13.64 14.12 -2.16
N GLY A 10 14.40 14.49 -3.19
CA GLY A 10 14.19 15.74 -3.91
C GLY A 10 12.80 15.78 -4.54
N LEU A 11 12.40 14.69 -5.20
CA LEU A 11 11.07 14.58 -5.79
C LEU A 11 9.96 14.47 -4.75
N SER A 12 10.20 13.86 -3.59
CA SER A 12 9.19 13.83 -2.51
C SER A 12 8.95 15.22 -1.92
N TRP A 13 10.01 16.02 -1.73
CA TRP A 13 9.86 17.41 -1.31
C TRP A 13 9.12 18.24 -2.36
N LEU A 14 9.45 18.06 -3.64
CA LEU A 14 8.73 18.75 -4.73
C LEU A 14 7.26 18.35 -4.79
N ALA A 15 6.93 17.07 -4.64
CA ALA A 15 5.54 16.60 -4.61
C ALA A 15 4.77 17.15 -3.40
N ALA A 16 5.44 17.29 -2.25
CA ALA A 16 4.85 17.84 -1.03
C ALA A 16 4.80 19.38 -1.00
N LEU A 17 5.55 20.07 -1.87
CA LEU A 17 5.69 21.53 -1.84
C LEU A 17 4.34 22.28 -1.90
N PRO A 18 3.35 21.89 -2.74
CA PRO A 18 2.05 22.56 -2.76
C PRO A 18 1.27 22.43 -1.45
N LEU A 19 1.52 21.38 -0.67
CA LEU A 19 0.90 21.19 0.65
C LEU A 19 1.48 22.16 1.67
N TRP A 20 2.80 22.38 1.63
CA TRP A 20 3.49 23.33 2.51
C TRP A 20 3.13 24.79 2.21
N LEU A 21 2.90 25.12 0.93
CA LEU A 21 2.55 26.47 0.49
C LEU A 21 1.04 26.73 0.46
N GLY A 22 0.22 25.69 0.65
CA GLY A 22 -1.24 25.75 0.55
C GLY A 22 -1.94 25.40 1.86
N GLY A 23 -3.12 24.77 1.73
CA GLY A 23 -3.97 24.40 2.88
C GLY A 23 -3.49 23.19 3.68
N GLY A 24 -2.25 22.72 3.52
CA GLY A 24 -1.73 21.57 4.25
C GLY A 24 -2.51 20.28 4.03
N LEU A 25 -2.62 19.46 5.07
CA LEU A 25 -3.26 18.13 5.03
C LEU A 25 -4.78 18.18 4.83
N THR A 26 -5.42 19.32 5.08
CA THR A 26 -6.87 19.50 4.87
C THR A 26 -7.20 19.95 3.45
N SER A 27 -6.18 20.21 2.63
CA SER A 27 -6.37 20.65 1.25
C SER A 27 -6.94 19.52 0.37
N GLY A 28 -7.86 19.90 -0.54
CA GLY A 28 -8.46 18.98 -1.51
C GLY A 28 -7.48 18.08 -2.29
N PRO A 29 -6.31 18.56 -2.75
CA PRO A 29 -5.36 17.74 -3.50
C PRO A 29 -4.49 16.80 -2.65
N PHE A 30 -4.57 16.84 -1.31
CA PHE A 30 -3.68 16.07 -0.43
C PHE A 30 -3.56 14.59 -0.82
N ARG A 31 -4.69 13.90 -1.02
CA ARG A 31 -4.69 12.47 -1.37
C ARG A 31 -3.96 12.19 -2.68
N ILE A 32 -4.12 13.07 -3.68
CA ILE A 32 -3.47 12.93 -4.98
C ILE A 32 -1.96 13.14 -4.84
N LEU A 33 -1.55 14.19 -4.13
CA LEU A 33 -0.13 14.50 -3.92
C LEU A 33 0.57 13.42 -3.08
N ALA A 34 -0.07 12.90 -2.04
CA ALA A 34 0.44 11.77 -1.27
C ALA A 34 0.62 10.52 -2.13
N THR A 35 -0.36 10.21 -2.99
CA THR A 35 -0.27 9.09 -3.94
C THR A 35 0.87 9.27 -4.93
N ILE A 36 1.06 10.48 -5.48
CA ILE A 36 2.18 10.80 -6.37
C ILE A 36 3.52 10.64 -5.66
N MET A 37 3.61 11.09 -4.39
CA MET A 37 4.82 10.99 -3.59
C MET A 37 5.27 9.53 -3.39
N MET A 38 4.35 8.57 -3.33
CA MET A 38 4.68 7.14 -3.23
C MET A 38 5.50 6.63 -4.43
N PHE A 39 5.45 7.30 -5.59
CA PHE A 39 6.24 6.92 -6.77
C PHE A 39 7.64 7.54 -6.81
N THR A 40 8.00 8.44 -5.88
CA THR A 40 9.32 9.09 -5.91
C THR A 40 10.50 8.11 -5.71
N PRO A 41 10.39 7.04 -4.89
CA PRO A 41 11.45 6.05 -4.77
C PRO A 41 11.66 5.29 -6.09
N THR A 42 10.58 4.97 -6.80
CA THR A 42 10.62 4.40 -8.15
C THR A 42 11.38 5.29 -9.12
N LEU A 43 11.12 6.59 -9.13
CA LEU A 43 11.86 7.54 -9.97
C LEU A 43 13.36 7.56 -9.62
N GLY A 44 13.70 7.38 -8.34
CA GLY A 44 15.08 7.16 -7.90
C GLY A 44 15.72 5.90 -8.50
N VAL A 45 15.00 4.77 -8.56
CA VAL A 45 15.49 3.53 -9.20
C VAL A 45 15.69 3.74 -10.70
N LEU A 46 14.72 4.37 -11.37
CA LEU A 46 14.80 4.67 -12.80
C LEU A 46 15.97 5.61 -13.14
N ALA A 47 16.25 6.60 -12.30
CA ALA A 47 17.40 7.48 -12.46
C ALA A 47 18.73 6.72 -12.33
N VAL A 48 18.83 5.78 -11.39
CA VAL A 48 20.02 4.91 -11.26
C VAL A 48 20.16 4.02 -12.50
N TRP A 49 19.06 3.45 -12.98
CA TRP A 49 19.08 2.60 -14.17
C TRP A 49 19.50 3.37 -15.42
N ALA A 50 18.96 4.58 -15.62
CA ALA A 50 19.34 5.46 -16.73
C ALA A 50 20.84 5.81 -16.73
N SER A 51 21.45 5.94 -15.54
CA SER A 51 22.88 6.20 -15.39
C SER A 51 23.75 4.95 -15.64
N LYS A 52 23.36 3.78 -15.12
CA LYS A 52 24.16 2.55 -15.24
C LYS A 52 23.95 1.81 -16.56
N ARG A 53 22.80 2.01 -17.21
CA ARG A 53 22.36 1.32 -18.44
C ARG A 53 22.51 -0.21 -18.38
N THR A 54 22.20 -0.79 -17.22
CA THR A 54 22.22 -2.25 -17.05
C THR A 54 21.15 -2.91 -17.93
N PRO A 55 21.43 -4.10 -18.49
CA PRO A 55 20.42 -4.83 -19.27
C PRO A 55 19.14 -5.04 -18.46
N PHE A 56 17.98 -4.82 -19.10
CA PHE A 56 16.68 -4.80 -18.42
C PHE A 56 16.41 -6.07 -17.59
N ARG A 57 16.71 -7.25 -18.14
CA ARG A 57 16.49 -8.54 -17.44
C ARG A 57 17.32 -8.67 -16.16
N GLN A 58 18.56 -8.19 -16.19
CA GLN A 58 19.44 -8.20 -15.03
C GLN A 58 18.93 -7.21 -13.98
N TRP A 59 18.63 -5.99 -14.40
CA TRP A 59 18.10 -4.95 -13.52
C TRP A 59 16.76 -5.34 -12.88
N ALA A 60 15.85 -5.96 -13.63
CA ALA A 60 14.58 -6.45 -13.11
C ALA A 60 14.78 -7.52 -12.01
N ARG A 61 15.78 -8.40 -12.18
CA ARG A 61 16.12 -9.40 -11.16
C ARG A 61 16.76 -8.75 -9.92
N GLU A 62 17.68 -7.82 -10.12
CA GLU A 62 18.39 -7.12 -9.04
C GLU A 62 17.48 -6.22 -8.21
N THR A 63 16.40 -5.71 -8.79
CA THR A 63 15.45 -4.80 -8.12
C THR A 63 14.18 -5.47 -7.60
N GLY A 64 14.09 -6.80 -7.67
CA GLY A 64 12.95 -7.54 -7.13
C GLY A 64 11.68 -7.54 -7.99
N LEU A 65 11.76 -7.19 -9.28
CA LEU A 65 10.63 -7.30 -10.23
C LEU A 65 10.31 -8.75 -10.65
N THR A 66 10.97 -9.72 -10.04
CA THR A 66 10.78 -11.15 -10.33
C THR A 66 10.30 -11.86 -9.07
N PHE A 67 9.65 -13.01 -9.22
CA PHE A 67 9.19 -13.84 -8.09
C PHE A 67 10.32 -14.49 -7.27
N GLY A 68 11.58 -14.11 -7.53
CA GLY A 68 12.76 -14.66 -6.87
C GLY A 68 13.07 -16.10 -7.29
N PRO A 69 13.94 -16.79 -6.53
CA PRO A 69 14.41 -18.13 -6.88
C PRO A 69 13.36 -19.24 -6.68
N ARG A 70 12.30 -18.98 -5.91
CA ARG A 70 11.25 -19.98 -5.59
C ARG A 70 9.85 -19.40 -5.82
N PRO A 71 9.41 -19.25 -7.08
CA PRO A 71 8.19 -18.53 -7.42
C PRO A 71 6.93 -19.10 -6.75
N GLY A 72 6.80 -20.43 -6.68
CA GLY A 72 5.66 -21.06 -6.01
C GLY A 72 5.57 -20.73 -4.52
N ARG A 73 6.70 -20.64 -3.81
CA ARG A 73 6.72 -20.21 -2.40
C ARG A 73 6.37 -18.74 -2.27
N THR A 74 6.85 -17.88 -3.18
CA THR A 74 6.52 -16.45 -3.19
C THR A 74 5.01 -16.25 -3.36
N VAL A 75 4.40 -16.91 -4.34
CA VAL A 75 2.95 -16.87 -4.55
C VAL A 75 2.19 -17.40 -3.34
N LEU A 76 2.63 -18.53 -2.76
CA LEU A 76 2.01 -19.10 -1.56
C LEU A 76 2.04 -18.11 -0.38
N VAL A 77 3.18 -17.43 -0.16
CA VAL A 77 3.30 -16.43 0.90
C VAL A 77 2.43 -15.20 0.60
N MET A 78 2.35 -14.76 -0.66
CA MET A 78 1.48 -13.64 -1.04
C MET A 78 0.01 -13.95 -0.78
N VAL A 79 -0.48 -15.12 -1.23
CA VAL A 79 -1.86 -15.55 -1.01
C VAL A 79 -2.11 -15.78 0.48
N GLY A 80 -1.15 -16.40 1.18
CA GLY A 80 -1.22 -16.63 2.62
C GLY A 80 -1.27 -15.34 3.44
N ALA A 81 -0.50 -14.31 3.06
CA ALA A 81 -0.55 -13.00 3.71
C ALA A 81 -1.88 -12.29 3.44
N TRP A 82 -2.40 -12.38 2.22
CA TRP A 82 -3.69 -11.79 1.87
C TRP A 82 -4.83 -12.44 2.66
N LEU A 83 -5.03 -13.76 2.52
CA LEU A 83 -6.09 -14.48 3.21
C LEU A 83 -5.88 -14.49 4.72
N GLY A 84 -4.63 -14.61 5.17
CA GLY A 84 -4.25 -14.57 6.58
C GLY A 84 -4.63 -13.25 7.24
N THR A 85 -4.48 -12.12 6.55
CA THR A 85 -4.94 -10.82 7.06
C THR A 85 -6.45 -10.80 7.29
N LEU A 86 -7.25 -11.36 6.36
CA LEU A 86 -8.70 -11.47 6.51
C LEU A 86 -9.07 -12.35 7.72
N VAL A 87 -8.34 -13.46 7.91
CA VAL A 87 -8.52 -14.35 9.07
C VAL A 87 -8.19 -13.61 10.37
N VAL A 88 -7.08 -12.87 10.44
CA VAL A 88 -6.71 -12.10 11.64
C VAL A 88 -7.77 -11.05 11.96
N ILE A 89 -8.30 -10.35 10.96
CA ILE A 89 -9.40 -9.37 11.14
C ILE A 89 -10.64 -10.08 11.73
N ALA A 90 -11.03 -11.23 11.18
CA ALA A 90 -12.17 -11.99 11.68
C ALA A 90 -11.95 -12.47 13.12
N LEU A 91 -10.76 -12.97 13.44
CA LEU A 91 -10.40 -13.41 14.80
C LEU A 91 -10.42 -12.23 15.79
N ALA A 92 -9.90 -11.07 15.39
CA ALA A 92 -9.94 -9.86 16.22
C ALA A 92 -11.37 -9.41 16.51
N LEU A 93 -12.26 -9.49 15.51
CA LEU A 93 -13.69 -9.21 15.68
C LEU A 93 -14.34 -10.19 16.66
N LEU A 94 -14.12 -11.49 16.47
CA LEU A 94 -14.67 -12.54 17.36
C LEU A 94 -14.17 -12.37 18.79
N ALA A 95 -12.88 -12.06 18.98
CA ALA A 95 -12.32 -11.78 20.29
C ALA A 95 -12.96 -10.54 20.93
N SER A 96 -13.19 -9.48 20.16
CA SER A 96 -13.86 -8.26 20.64
C SER A 96 -15.29 -8.53 21.09
N VAL A 97 -16.01 -9.40 20.38
CA VAL A 97 -17.36 -9.84 20.75
C VAL A 97 -17.33 -10.70 22.02
N ALA A 98 -16.40 -11.65 22.11
CA ALA A 98 -16.25 -12.51 23.28
C ALA A 98 -15.91 -11.73 24.56
N LEU A 99 -15.14 -10.65 24.42
CA LEU A 99 -14.80 -9.73 25.51
C LEU A 99 -15.91 -8.71 25.82
N GLY A 100 -17.00 -8.70 25.06
CA GLY A 100 -18.10 -7.74 25.23
C GLY A 100 -17.76 -6.30 24.82
N LEU A 101 -16.67 -6.10 24.07
CA LEU A 101 -16.26 -4.77 23.58
C LEU A 101 -17.10 -4.29 22.40
N ILE A 102 -17.66 -5.23 21.63
CA ILE A 102 -18.46 -4.96 20.43
C ILE A 102 -19.68 -5.89 20.43
N THR A 103 -20.85 -5.34 20.13
CA THR A 103 -22.07 -6.10 19.81
C THR A 103 -22.28 -6.17 18.30
N LEU A 104 -22.52 -7.36 17.76
CA LEU A 104 -22.78 -7.55 16.32
C LEU A 104 -24.21 -7.16 15.97
N ASP A 105 -24.35 -6.23 15.04
CA ASP A 105 -25.63 -5.82 14.46
C ASP A 105 -25.90 -6.57 13.15
N PHE A 106 -26.53 -7.74 13.26
CA PHE A 106 -26.89 -8.56 12.10
C PHE A 106 -27.99 -7.96 11.21
N HIS A 107 -28.69 -6.91 11.69
CA HIS A 107 -29.72 -6.22 10.93
C HIS A 107 -29.19 -4.97 10.23
N PHE A 108 -27.89 -4.67 10.37
CA PHE A 108 -27.21 -3.54 9.74
C PHE A 108 -27.85 -2.17 10.01
N ARG A 109 -28.62 -2.03 11.10
CA ARG A 109 -29.32 -0.79 11.46
C ARG A 109 -28.35 0.37 11.68
N THR A 110 -27.22 0.06 12.31
CA THR A 110 -26.17 1.04 12.58
C THR A 110 -25.51 1.53 11.29
N PHE A 111 -25.29 0.60 10.35
CA PHE A 111 -24.74 0.92 9.03
C PHE A 111 -25.75 1.72 8.17
N GLU A 112 -27.02 1.35 8.19
CA GLU A 112 -28.10 2.06 7.51
C GLU A 112 -28.28 3.48 8.05
N ALA A 113 -28.24 3.66 9.37
CA ALA A 113 -28.27 4.97 10.02
C ALA A 113 -27.08 5.85 9.60
N ALA A 114 -25.87 5.28 9.57
CA ALA A 114 -24.67 5.98 9.11
C ALA A 114 -24.78 6.41 7.64
N MET A 115 -25.32 5.56 6.76
CA MET A 115 -25.54 5.89 5.34
C MET A 115 -26.57 6.99 5.16
N ARG A 116 -27.70 6.94 5.87
CA ARG A 116 -28.71 8.01 5.82
C ARG A 116 -28.16 9.35 6.33
N ALA A 117 -27.34 9.33 7.39
CA ALA A 117 -26.70 10.53 7.91
C ALA A 117 -25.75 11.19 6.90
N GLN A 118 -25.19 10.41 5.96
CA GLN A 118 -24.35 10.90 4.86
C GLN A 118 -25.17 11.35 3.64
N GLY A 119 -26.51 11.35 3.72
CA GLY A 119 -27.40 11.73 2.61
C GLY A 119 -27.46 10.67 1.50
N ALA A 120 -27.00 9.45 1.75
CA ALA A 120 -27.07 8.39 0.75
C ALA A 120 -28.52 7.91 0.58
N HIS A 121 -29.06 8.06 -0.62
CA HIS A 121 -30.22 7.27 -1.03
C HIS A 121 -29.72 5.85 -1.31
N VAL A 122 -30.37 4.87 -0.69
CA VAL A 122 -29.96 3.45 -0.72
C VAL A 122 -30.89 2.71 -1.70
N PRO A 123 -30.57 2.64 -3.01
CA PRO A 123 -31.40 1.96 -4.01
C PRO A 123 -31.28 0.42 -3.93
N LEU A 124 -30.24 -0.08 -3.27
CA LEU A 124 -29.96 -1.50 -3.06
C LEU A 124 -30.34 -1.91 -1.65
N SER A 125 -30.57 -3.21 -1.41
CA SER A 125 -30.74 -3.70 -0.03
C SER A 125 -29.48 -3.42 0.79
N VAL A 126 -29.65 -3.11 2.08
CA VAL A 126 -28.53 -2.82 3.00
C VAL A 126 -27.53 -3.99 3.06
N GLY A 127 -28.03 -5.23 3.07
CA GLY A 127 -27.19 -6.43 3.04
C GLY A 127 -26.32 -6.52 1.78
N THR A 128 -26.86 -6.12 0.61
CA THR A 128 -26.08 -6.04 -0.63
C THR A 128 -24.97 -5.01 -0.52
N LEU A 129 -25.24 -3.84 0.05
CA LEU A 129 -24.23 -2.80 0.23
C LEU A 129 -23.10 -3.25 1.16
N VAL A 130 -23.43 -3.93 2.26
CA VAL A 130 -22.43 -4.50 3.18
C VAL A 130 -21.56 -5.53 2.45
N LEU A 131 -22.17 -6.44 1.69
CA LEU A 131 -21.43 -7.42 0.91
C LEU A 131 -20.49 -6.75 -0.10
N VAL A 132 -20.98 -5.74 -0.83
CA VAL A 132 -20.16 -4.96 -1.77
C VAL A 132 -18.99 -4.30 -1.04
N GLN A 133 -19.21 -3.71 0.13
CA GLN A 133 -18.17 -3.05 0.91
C GLN A 133 -17.11 -4.04 1.42
N LEU A 134 -17.53 -5.25 1.84
CA LEU A 134 -16.63 -6.31 2.25
C LEU A 134 -15.79 -6.83 1.08
N VAL A 135 -16.42 -7.09 -0.08
CA VAL A 135 -15.70 -7.51 -1.29
C VAL A 135 -14.76 -6.40 -1.77
N ALA A 136 -15.22 -5.15 -1.77
CA ALA A 136 -14.38 -4.01 -2.12
C ALA A 136 -13.17 -3.90 -1.18
N GLY A 137 -13.39 -3.96 0.15
CA GLY A 137 -12.31 -3.86 1.13
C GLY A 137 -11.35 -5.05 1.12
N ALA A 138 -11.83 -6.26 0.84
CA ALA A 138 -11.01 -7.46 0.80
C ALA A 138 -10.27 -7.66 -0.53
N VAL A 139 -10.81 -7.14 -1.64
CA VAL A 139 -10.31 -7.40 -3.00
C VAL A 139 -9.93 -6.12 -3.73
N ALA A 140 -10.90 -5.24 -3.99
CA ALA A 140 -10.69 -4.06 -4.84
C ALA A 140 -9.70 -3.05 -4.21
N SER A 141 -9.87 -2.71 -2.93
CA SER A 141 -9.04 -1.74 -2.24
C SER A 141 -7.57 -2.18 -2.15
N PRO A 142 -7.22 -3.42 -1.75
CA PRO A 142 -5.85 -3.90 -1.78
C PRO A 142 -5.24 -3.86 -3.19
N LEU A 143 -6.00 -4.24 -4.22
CA LEU A 143 -5.52 -4.22 -5.61
C LEU A 143 -5.25 -2.81 -6.11
N LEU A 144 -6.16 -1.87 -5.84
CA LEU A 144 -5.97 -0.46 -6.20
C LEU A 144 -4.78 0.15 -5.45
N ASN A 145 -4.64 -0.16 -4.15
CA ASN A 145 -3.54 0.33 -3.33
C ASN A 145 -2.19 -0.34 -3.66
N ALA A 146 -2.21 -1.55 -4.24
CA ALA A 146 -1.00 -2.25 -4.66
C ALA A 146 -0.17 -1.44 -5.67
N ILE A 147 -0.80 -0.59 -6.49
CA ILE A 147 -0.12 0.22 -7.50
C ILE A 147 0.80 1.29 -6.85
N PRO A 148 0.29 2.22 -6.02
CA PRO A 148 1.15 3.19 -5.35
C PRO A 148 2.08 2.52 -4.34
N THR A 149 1.62 1.50 -3.60
CA THR A 149 2.49 0.73 -2.71
C THR A 149 3.64 0.08 -3.46
N PHE A 150 3.41 -0.47 -4.65
CA PHE A 150 4.49 -0.98 -5.49
C PHE A 150 5.48 0.12 -5.88
N GLY A 151 5.01 1.31 -6.25
CA GLY A 151 5.87 2.45 -6.57
C GLY A 151 6.84 2.82 -5.44
N GLU A 152 6.38 2.69 -4.20
CA GLU A 152 7.18 2.97 -3.02
C GLU A 152 8.12 1.81 -2.69
N GLU A 153 7.55 0.62 -2.55
CA GLU A 153 8.23 -0.60 -2.11
C GLU A 153 9.30 -1.06 -3.10
N TRP A 154 9.09 -0.85 -4.40
CA TRP A 154 10.10 -1.17 -5.40
C TRP A 154 11.37 -0.33 -5.23
N GLY A 155 11.24 0.95 -4.85
CA GLY A 155 12.40 1.78 -4.55
C GLY A 155 13.08 1.41 -3.24
N TRP A 156 12.30 1.28 -2.16
CA TRP A 156 12.86 1.02 -0.83
C TRP A 156 13.33 -0.42 -0.66
N ARG A 157 12.41 -1.40 -0.79
CA ARG A 157 12.73 -2.81 -0.61
C ARG A 157 13.38 -3.43 -1.83
N GLY A 158 12.99 -3.01 -3.03
CA GLY A 158 13.54 -3.54 -4.27
C GLY A 158 14.97 -3.08 -4.55
N TRP A 159 15.31 -1.82 -4.27
CA TRP A 159 16.64 -1.29 -4.57
C TRP A 159 17.45 -0.86 -3.34
N LEU A 160 16.89 -0.06 -2.42
CA LEU A 160 17.67 0.51 -1.31
C LEU A 160 18.12 -0.56 -0.31
N LEU A 161 17.20 -1.37 0.18
CA LEU A 161 17.46 -2.37 1.23
C LEU A 161 18.57 -3.37 0.83
N PRO A 162 18.56 -4.01 -0.37
CA PRO A 162 19.65 -4.88 -0.78
C PRO A 162 21.00 -4.16 -0.87
N ASN A 163 21.01 -2.89 -1.29
CA ASN A 163 22.22 -2.07 -1.34
C ASN A 163 22.74 -1.70 0.08
N LEU A 164 21.86 -1.56 1.07
CA LEU A 164 22.25 -1.33 2.46
C LEU A 164 22.74 -2.62 3.12
N VAL A 165 22.02 -3.73 2.96
CA VAL A 165 22.38 -5.05 3.49
C VAL A 165 23.77 -5.48 2.98
N SER A 166 24.04 -5.31 1.68
CA SER A 166 25.34 -5.66 1.09
C SER A 166 26.51 -4.82 1.61
N ARG A 167 26.25 -3.60 2.12
CA ARG A 167 27.30 -2.69 2.60
C ARG A 167 27.51 -2.76 4.11
N PHE A 168 26.43 -2.96 4.87
CA PHE A 168 26.44 -2.80 6.33
C PHE A 168 26.00 -4.05 7.08
N GLY A 169 25.59 -5.10 6.39
CA GLY A 169 24.99 -6.31 6.96
C GLY A 169 23.51 -6.11 7.32
N THR A 170 22.80 -7.22 7.57
CA THR A 170 21.35 -7.22 7.79
C THR A 170 20.93 -6.41 9.02
N ALA A 171 21.64 -6.55 10.14
CA ALA A 171 21.25 -5.92 11.41
C ALA A 171 21.32 -4.39 11.40
N ARG A 172 22.14 -3.78 10.53
CA ARG A 172 22.25 -2.32 10.40
C ARG A 172 21.37 -1.75 9.29
N ALA A 173 20.81 -2.61 8.45
CA ALA A 173 20.03 -2.23 7.28
C ALA A 173 18.51 -2.33 7.51
N LEU A 174 18.08 -3.06 8.55
CA LEU A 174 16.71 -3.14 9.06
C LEU A 174 16.54 -2.19 10.24
#